data_AF-A0A5J4PEQ6-F1
#
_entry.id   AF-A0A5J4PEQ6-F1
#
_cell.length_a   1.000
_cell.length_b   1.000
_cell.length_c   1.000
_cell.angle_alpha   90.00
_cell.angle_beta   90.00
_cell.angle_gamma   90.00
#
_symmetry.space_group_name_H-M   'P 1'
#
loop_
_entity.id
_entity.type
_entity.pdbx_description
1 polymer ?
#
loop_
_entity_poly.entity_id
_entity_poly.type
_entity_poly.pdbx_seq_one_letter_code
_entity_poly.pdbx_strand_id
1 'polypeptide(L)' 'MLIYLTDHVRMPAIRKQNTTSWIKAVAKSYGKTIGEIAYIFCSDEKILKLNGQYLQHDYYTDIIT' A
#
# COMPACT_ATOMS: atom_id res chain seq x y z
N MET A 1 -7.06 -11.30 -2.22
CA MET A 1 -6.05 -11.64 -1.19
C MET A 1 -5.31 -10.37 -0.80
N LEU A 2 -4.98 -10.15 0.48
CA LEU A 2 -4.15 -8.99 0.88
C LEU A 2 -2.73 -9.45 1.16
N ILE A 3 -1.77 -8.80 0.53
CA ILE A 3 -0.33 -9.04 0.70
C ILE A 3 0.30 -7.79 1.29
N TYR A 4 1.17 -7.97 2.28
CA TYR A 4 1.94 -6.89 2.89
C TYR A 4 3.43 -7.20 2.72
N LEU A 5 4.12 -6.41 1.91
CA LEU A 5 5.53 -6.54 1.55
C LEU A 5 6.31 -5.31 2.01
N THR A 6 7.61 -5.47 2.13
CA THR A 6 8.55 -4.38 2.45
C THR A 6 9.69 -4.40 1.44
N ASP A 7 10.15 -3.22 1.05
CA ASP A 7 11.31 -3.00 0.20
C ASP A 7 12.32 -2.12 0.95
N HIS A 8 13.43 -2.71 1.38
CA HIS A 8 14.51 -2.06 2.13
C HIS A 8 14.10 -1.29 3.42
N VAL A 9 12.91 -1.56 3.96
CA VAL A 9 12.43 -1.01 5.23
C VAL A 9 11.96 -2.11 6.17
N ARG A 10 11.87 -1.80 7.47
CA ARG A 10 11.26 -2.71 8.44
C ARG A 10 9.74 -2.72 8.24
N MET A 11 9.12 -3.87 8.48
CA MET A 11 7.66 -3.97 8.50
C MET A 11 7.12 -3.06 9.61
N PRO A 12 6.20 -2.13 9.30
CA PRO A 12 5.58 -1.30 10.32
C PRO A 12 4.77 -2.15 11.30
N ALA A 13 4.56 -1.61 12.50
CA ALA A 13 3.73 -2.24 13.52
C ALA A 13 2.25 -2.19 13.09
N ILE A 14 1.83 -3.17 12.28
CA ILE A 14 0.48 -3.27 11.74
C ILE A 14 -0.20 -4.57 12.17
N ARG A 15 -1.43 -4.46 12.67
CA ARG A 15 -2.28 -5.61 12.99
C ARG A 15 -2.90 -6.16 11.70
N LYS A 16 -2.11 -6.89 10.90
CA LYS A 16 -2.48 -7.36 9.55
C LYS A 16 -3.88 -8.00 9.48
N GLN A 17 -4.26 -8.81 10.47
CA GLN A 17 -5.58 -9.43 10.52
C GLN A 17 -6.70 -8.39 10.68
N ASN A 18 -6.61 -7.51 11.68
CA ASN A 18 -7.59 -6.45 11.91
C ASN A 18 -7.70 -5.52 10.70
N THR A 19 -6.57 -5.09 10.14
CA THR A 19 -6.54 -4.22 8.95
C THR A 19 -7.20 -4.92 7.76
N THR A 20 -6.89 -6.19 7.52
CA THR A 20 -7.49 -6.96 6.41
C THR A 20 -9.00 -7.13 6.58
N SER A 21 -9.46 -7.42 7.80
CA SER A 21 -10.89 -7.52 8.11
C SER A 21 -11.60 -6.18 7.92
N TRP A 22 -10.98 -5.08 8.34
CA TRP A 22 -11.51 -3.73 8.14
C TRP A 22 -11.62 -3.38 6.66
N ILE A 23 -10.57 -3.61 5.86
CA ILE A 23 -10.59 -3.34 4.40
C ILE A 23 -11.71 -4.13 3.71
N LYS A 24 -11.89 -5.42 4.06
CA LYS A 24 -13.00 -6.23 3.55
C LYS A 24 -14.37 -5.66 3.94
N ALA A 25 -14.51 -5.20 5.19
CA ALA A 25 -15.76 -4.63 5.67
C ALA A 25 -16.09 -3.31 4.95
N VAL A 26 -15.10 -2.45 4.72
CA VAL A 26 -15.25 -1.23 3.92
C VAL A 26 -15.67 -1.57 2.50
N ALA A 27 -14.96 -2.46 1.79
CA ALA A 27 -15.38 -2.84 0.43
C ALA A 27 -16.83 -3.38 0.39
N LYS A 28 -17.21 -4.18 1.39
CA LYS A 28 -18.57 -4.72 1.52
C LYS A 28 -19.62 -3.63 1.75
N SER A 29 -19.31 -2.56 2.50
CA SER A 29 -20.27 -1.47 2.71
C SER A 29 -20.61 -0.71 1.42
N TYR A 30 -19.75 -0.80 0.41
CA TYR A 30 -20.00 -0.27 -0.94
C TYR A 30 -20.57 -1.32 -1.91
N GLY A 31 -21.00 -2.49 -1.42
CA GLY A 31 -21.49 -3.59 -2.25
C GLY A 31 -20.41 -4.22 -3.14
N LYS A 32 -19.14 -4.11 -2.75
CA LYS A 32 -17.98 -4.63 -3.49
C LYS A 32 -17.30 -5.77 -2.74
N THR A 33 -16.47 -6.50 -3.47
CA THR A 33 -15.51 -7.47 -2.93
C THR A 33 -14.09 -7.01 -3.24
N ILE A 34 -13.15 -7.38 -2.38
CA ILE A 34 -11.75 -7.10 -2.64
C ILE A 34 -11.17 -8.11 -3.64
N GLY A 35 -10.37 -7.61 -4.56
CA GLY A 35 -9.50 -8.44 -5.40
C GLY A 35 -8.21 -8.84 -4.67
N GLU A 36 -7.15 -9.02 -5.44
CA GLU A 36 -5.80 -9.05 -4.91
C GLU A 36 -5.30 -7.62 -4.70
N ILE A 37 -4.77 -7.35 -3.50
CA ILE A 37 -4.24 -6.04 -3.11
C ILE A 37 -2.88 -6.29 -2.46
N ALA A 38 -1.83 -5.68 -3.00
CA ALA A 38 -0.49 -5.73 -2.45
C ALA A 38 -0.10 -4.35 -1.92
N TYR A 39 0.20 -4.26 -0.63
CA TYR A 39 0.82 -3.10 -0.02
C TYR A 39 2.32 -3.33 0.05
N ILE A 40 3.11 -2.43 -0.57
CA ILE A 40 4.57 -2.47 -0.55
C ILE A 40 5.05 -1.24 0.22
N PHE A 41 5.54 -1.44 1.45
CA PHE A 41 6.18 -0.37 2.21
C PHE A 41 7.62 -0.21 1.72
N CYS A 42 8.03 1.01 1.38
CA CYS A 42 9.36 1.27 0.83
C CYS A 42 9.98 2.51 1.46
N SER A 43 11.27 2.75 1.19
CA SER A 43 11.98 3.93 1.70
C SER A 43 11.61 5.20 0.92
N ASP A 44 11.91 6.36 1.50
CA ASP A 44 11.67 7.66 0.88
C ASP A 44 12.42 7.79 -0.47
N GLU A 45 13.65 7.29 -0.55
CA GLU A 45 14.41 7.31 -1.81
C GLU A 45 13.74 6.45 -2.89
N LYS A 46 13.12 5.34 -2.49
CA LYS A 46 12.41 4.47 -3.42
C LYS A 46 11.12 5.13 -3.91
N ILE A 47 10.35 5.76 -3.04
CA ILE A 47 9.09 6.41 -3.44
C ILE A 47 9.34 7.59 -4.37
N LEU A 48 10.38 8.41 -4.12
CA LEU A 48 10.78 9.51 -5.00
C LEU A 48 11.14 9.00 -6.41
N LYS A 49 11.96 7.94 -6.48
CA LYS A 49 12.34 7.32 -7.75
C LYS A 49 11.12 6.81 -8.53
N LEU A 50 10.19 6.12 -7.85
CA LEU A 50 8.99 5.58 -8.49
C LEU A 50 8.05 6.70 -8.95
N ASN A 51 7.90 7.77 -8.18
CA ASN A 51 7.07 8.92 -8.55
C ASN A 51 7.60 9.58 -9.83
N GLY A 52 8.92 9.75 -9.95
CA GLY A 52 9.53 10.23 -11.19
C GLY A 52 9.35 9.25 -12.35
N GLN A 53 9.58 7.95 -12.13
CA GLN A 53 9.54 6.94 -13.18
C GLN A 53 8.14 6.71 -13.77
N TYR A 54 7.11 6.65 -12.92
CA TYR A 54 5.75 6.26 -13.34
C TYR A 54 4.80 7.45 -13.49
N LEU A 55 5.01 8.53 -12.72
CA LEU A 55 4.09 9.67 -12.67
C LEU A 55 4.73 10.97 -13.15
N GLN A 56 6.03 10.97 -13.50
CA GLN A 56 6.79 12.15 -13.95
C GLN A 56 6.78 13.30 -12.92
N HIS A 57 6.77 12.94 -11.64
CA HIS A 57 6.76 13.87 -10.52
C HIS A 57 8.05 13.78 -9.72
N ASP A 58 8.67 14.93 -9.46
CA ASP A 58 9.93 15.03 -8.69
C ASP A 58 9.66 15.62 -7.29
N TYR A 59 8.85 14.90 -6.52
CA TYR A 59 8.57 15.22 -5.12
C TYR A 59 8.18 13.97 -4.33
N TYR A 60 8.32 14.01 -3.01
CA TYR A 60 7.90 12.94 -2.12
C TYR A 60 6.38 12.89 -1.98
N THR A 61 5.82 11.69 -1.95
CA THR A 61 4.40 11.42 -1.67
C THR A 61 4.31 10.31 -0.64
N ASP A 62 3.22 10.24 0.10
CA ASP A 62 2.99 9.17 1.07
C ASP A 62 2.60 7.84 0.39
N ILE A 63 1.95 7.92 -0.78
CA ILE A 63 1.34 6.77 -1.47
C ILE A 63 1.46 6.92 -2.99
N ILE A 64 1.69 5.79 -3.68
CA ILE A 64 1.54 5.60 -5.13
C ILE A 64 0.61 4.39 -5.35
N THR A 65 -0.34 4.50 -6.28
CA THR A 65 -1.29 3.44 -6.65
C THR A 65 -1.31 3.19 -8.14
#